data_AF-A0A318QNM7-F1
#
_entry.id   AF-A0A318QNM7-F1
#
_cell.length_a   1.000
_cell.length_b   1.000
_cell.length_c   1.000
_cell.angle_alpha   90.00
_cell.angle_beta   90.00
_cell.angle_gamma   90.00
#
_symmetry.space_group_name_H-M   'P 1'
#
loop_
_entity.id
_entity.type
_entity.pdbx_description
1 polymer ?
#
loop_
_entity_poly.entity_id
_entity_poly.type
_entity_poly.pdbx_seq_one_letter_code
_entity_poly.pdbx_strand_id
1 'polypeptide(L)'
;AQIGSSGDGAQIGSSSDNARIGSSGDGARIGSSGYGAQIVCSGENTTVAFAGRHGSVSLGKGGAASLVWHDGNRNRFINIYEGEDGIEAGVLYAIKNGKVVRK
;
A
#
# COMPACT_ATOMS: atom_id res chain seq x y z
N ALA A 1 9.54 -9.64 7.21
CA ALA A 1 9.53 -10.52 6.01
C ALA A 1 9.95 -9.72 4.77
N GLN A 2 10.47 -10.38 3.75
CA GLN A 2 10.70 -9.81 2.41
C GLN A 2 9.94 -10.69 1.40
N ILE A 3 8.99 -10.12 0.67
CA ILE A 3 8.10 -10.86 -0.23
C ILE A 3 8.00 -10.09 -1.55
N GLY A 4 8.18 -10.78 -2.68
CA GLY A 4 8.12 -10.20 -4.02
C GLY A 4 7.35 -11.10 -4.99
N SER A 5 6.66 -10.50 -5.96
CA SER A 5 6.08 -11.23 -7.11
C SER A 5 6.00 -10.34 -8.37
N SER A 6 6.06 -10.94 -9.56
CA SER A 6 6.14 -10.22 -10.83
C SER A 6 5.19 -10.74 -11.91
N GLY A 7 4.20 -11.58 -11.55
CA GLY A 7 3.23 -12.12 -12.51
C GLY A 7 1.92 -11.34 -12.56
N ASP A 8 1.24 -11.37 -13.69
CA ASP A 8 -0.07 -10.75 -13.88
C ASP A 8 -1.09 -11.33 -12.89
N GLY A 9 -1.84 -10.44 -12.25
CA GLY A 9 -2.82 -10.82 -11.24
C GLY A 9 -2.22 -11.50 -10.00
N ALA A 10 -0.92 -11.33 -9.74
CA ALA A 10 -0.25 -11.87 -8.56
C ALA A 10 -1.00 -11.49 -7.27
N GLN A 11 -1.10 -12.46 -6.35
CA GLN A 11 -1.72 -12.26 -5.04
C GLN A 11 -0.65 -12.38 -3.96
N ILE A 12 -0.48 -11.32 -3.17
CA ILE A 12 0.56 -11.26 -2.15
C ILE A 12 -0.04 -10.86 -0.81
N GLY A 13 0.32 -11.57 0.26
CA GLY A 13 -0.16 -11.30 1.60
C GLY A 13 0.98 -11.33 2.62
N SER A 14 0.98 -10.43 3.60
CA SER A 14 1.84 -10.57 4.79
C SER A 14 1.24 -9.97 6.04
N SER A 15 1.40 -10.68 7.16
CA SER A 15 1.04 -10.20 8.49
C SER A 15 2.26 -9.88 9.36
N SER A 16 3.47 -9.94 8.81
CA SER A 16 4.69 -9.67 9.59
C SER A 16 4.92 -8.18 9.80
N ASP A 17 5.36 -7.82 10.99
CA ASP A 17 5.82 -6.46 11.29
C ASP A 17 7.03 -6.09 10.43
N ASN A 18 7.06 -4.84 9.98
CA ASN A 18 8.06 -4.26 9.10
C ASN A 18 8.31 -5.10 7.82
N ALA A 19 7.30 -5.84 7.36
CA ALA A 19 7.38 -6.57 6.10
C ALA A 19 7.69 -5.60 4.95
N ARG A 20 8.60 -6.01 4.06
CA ARG A 20 8.81 -5.36 2.77
C ARG A 20 8.16 -6.24 1.73
N ILE A 21 7.11 -5.72 1.10
CA ILE A 21 6.29 -6.43 0.14
C ILE A 21 6.39 -5.67 -1.17
N GLY A 22 6.68 -6.37 -2.27
CA GLY A 22 6.80 -5.74 -3.58
C GLY A 22 6.05 -6.50 -4.65
N SER A 23 5.47 -5.78 -5.62
CA SER A 23 5.02 -6.41 -6.86
C SER A 23 5.23 -5.55 -8.08
N SER A 24 5.66 -6.20 -9.17
CA SER A 24 5.81 -5.57 -10.48
C SER A 24 4.84 -6.13 -11.53
N GLY A 25 3.91 -7.00 -11.14
CA GLY A 25 2.94 -7.61 -12.07
C GLY A 25 1.70 -6.74 -12.24
N ASP A 26 1.12 -6.77 -13.44
CA ASP A 26 -0.08 -5.98 -13.75
C ASP A 26 -1.32 -6.55 -13.07
N GLY A 27 -2.15 -5.68 -12.50
CA GLY A 27 -3.36 -6.07 -11.78
C GLY A 27 -3.08 -6.82 -10.47
N ALA A 28 -1.86 -6.76 -9.93
CA ALA A 28 -1.52 -7.45 -8.69
C ALA A 28 -2.38 -6.97 -7.52
N ARG A 29 -2.73 -7.92 -6.64
CA ARG A 29 -3.58 -7.70 -5.47
C ARG A 29 -2.77 -7.99 -4.21
N ILE A 30 -2.62 -6.99 -3.36
CA ILE A 30 -1.72 -7.08 -2.21
C ILE A 30 -2.46 -6.77 -0.92
N GLY A 31 -2.26 -7.63 0.09
CA GLY A 31 -2.79 -7.46 1.44
C GLY A 31 -1.68 -7.40 2.48
N SER A 32 -1.80 -6.50 3.46
CA SER A 32 -0.96 -6.60 4.66
C SER A 32 -1.64 -6.09 5.92
N SER A 33 -1.31 -6.71 7.06
CA SER A 33 -1.79 -6.33 8.39
C SER A 33 -0.67 -6.04 9.39
N GLY A 34 0.60 -6.15 8.98
CA GLY A 34 1.76 -5.94 9.85
C GLY A 34 1.95 -4.48 10.25
N TYR A 35 2.51 -4.25 11.44
CA TYR A 35 2.91 -2.92 11.88
C TYR A 35 4.14 -2.44 11.09
N GLY A 36 4.10 -1.22 10.56
CA GLY A 36 5.24 -0.62 9.85
C GLY A 36 5.57 -1.27 8.50
N ALA A 37 4.68 -2.09 7.94
CA ALA A 37 4.94 -2.73 6.65
C ALA A 37 5.05 -1.70 5.52
N GLN A 38 5.95 -1.98 4.58
CA GLN A 38 6.18 -1.19 3.38
C GLN A 38 5.77 -2.03 2.17
N ILE A 39 4.87 -1.49 1.36
CA ILE A 39 4.38 -2.10 0.13
C ILE A 39 4.85 -1.24 -1.04
N VAL A 40 5.55 -1.82 -2.02
CA VAL A 40 6.04 -1.10 -3.20
C VAL A 40 5.54 -1.78 -4.46
N CYS A 41 4.68 -1.10 -5.19
CA CYS A 41 4.10 -1.60 -6.43
C CYS A 41 4.65 -0.82 -7.62
N SER A 42 5.09 -1.53 -8.65
CA SER A 42 5.46 -0.92 -9.94
C SER A 42 4.63 -1.43 -11.11
N GLY A 43 3.88 -2.52 -10.94
CA GLY A 43 2.95 -3.02 -11.97
C GLY A 43 1.74 -2.10 -12.13
N GLU A 44 1.10 -2.12 -13.30
CA GLU A 44 -0.06 -1.28 -13.56
C GLU A 44 -1.32 -1.80 -12.85
N ASN A 45 -2.27 -0.92 -12.54
CA ASN A 45 -3.61 -1.27 -12.03
C ASN A 45 -3.60 -2.14 -10.75
N THR A 46 -2.57 -1.97 -9.90
CA THR A 46 -2.43 -2.74 -8.66
C THR A 46 -3.43 -2.29 -7.61
N THR A 47 -3.97 -3.23 -6.83
CA THR A 47 -4.89 -2.94 -5.72
C THR A 47 -4.30 -3.39 -4.39
N VAL A 48 -4.25 -2.49 -3.42
CA VAL A 48 -3.68 -2.74 -2.09
C VAL A 48 -4.72 -2.57 -0.98
N ALA A 49 -4.80 -3.55 -0.08
CA ALA A 49 -5.53 -3.45 1.18
C ALA A 49 -4.54 -3.53 2.35
N PHE A 50 -4.35 -2.43 3.07
CA PHE A 50 -3.47 -2.37 4.23
C PHE A 50 -4.30 -2.19 5.50
N ALA A 51 -4.41 -3.27 6.28
CA ALA A 51 -5.11 -3.30 7.56
C ALA A 51 -4.16 -3.14 8.77
N GLY A 52 -2.87 -2.90 8.53
CA GLY A 52 -1.87 -2.69 9.58
C GLY A 52 -1.86 -1.26 10.12
N ARG A 53 -0.85 -0.93 10.92
CA ARG A 53 -0.62 0.44 11.43
C ARG A 53 0.75 0.94 11.00
N HIS A 54 0.87 2.26 10.80
CA HIS A 54 2.12 2.93 10.41
C HIS A 54 2.78 2.39 9.13
N GLY A 55 1.97 1.81 8.23
CA GLY A 55 2.47 1.34 6.95
C GLY A 55 2.69 2.46 5.94
N SER A 56 3.34 2.10 4.84
CA SER A 56 3.49 2.95 3.67
C SER A 56 3.31 2.15 2.39
N VAL A 57 2.75 2.78 1.36
CA VAL A 57 2.49 2.17 0.06
C VAL A 57 3.02 3.07 -1.05
N SER A 58 3.62 2.45 -2.08
CA SER A 58 3.88 3.06 -3.38
C SER A 58 3.06 2.29 -4.41
N LEU A 59 2.40 3.01 -5.31
CA LEU A 59 1.51 2.45 -6.33
C LEU A 59 2.16 2.52 -7.71
N GLY A 60 1.86 1.55 -8.57
CA GLY A 60 2.10 1.70 -10.00
C GLY A 60 0.99 2.51 -10.67
N LYS A 61 1.16 2.78 -11.96
CA LYS A 61 0.20 3.57 -12.75
C LYS A 61 -1.21 2.97 -12.69
N GLY A 62 -2.22 3.80 -12.44
CA GLY A 62 -3.63 3.37 -12.28
C GLY A 62 -3.89 2.51 -11.04
N GLY A 63 -2.94 2.41 -10.12
CA GLY A 63 -3.09 1.65 -8.88
C GLY A 63 -3.97 2.35 -7.85
N ALA A 64 -4.46 1.58 -6.88
CA ALA A 64 -5.26 2.07 -5.77
C ALA A 64 -4.90 1.35 -4.46
N ALA A 65 -5.05 2.05 -3.34
CA ALA A 65 -4.85 1.47 -2.01
C ALA A 65 -5.91 1.96 -1.02
N SER A 66 -6.32 1.07 -0.10
CA SER A 66 -6.98 1.45 1.15
C SER A 66 -6.01 1.22 2.32
N LEU A 67 -5.80 2.26 3.12
CA LEU A 67 -4.84 2.28 4.22
C LEU A 67 -5.55 2.54 5.55
N VAL A 68 -5.34 1.64 6.51
CA VAL A 68 -5.77 1.88 7.89
C VAL A 68 -4.85 2.86 8.59
N TRP A 69 -5.45 3.77 9.35
CA TRP A 69 -4.78 4.60 10.36
C TRP A 69 -5.68 4.75 11.59
N HIS A 70 -5.12 5.18 12.72
CA HIS A 70 -5.86 5.33 13.98
C HIS A 70 -5.98 6.82 14.34
N ASP A 71 -7.22 7.29 14.58
CA ASP A 71 -7.50 8.72 14.87
C ASP A 71 -7.33 9.10 16.36
N GLY A 72 -6.94 8.14 17.19
CA GLY A 72 -6.87 8.27 18.65
C GLY A 72 -8.04 7.61 19.38
N ASN A 73 -9.14 7.33 18.68
CA ASN A 73 -10.32 6.66 19.21
C ASN A 73 -10.61 5.32 18.50
N ARG A 74 -10.52 5.29 17.17
CA ARG A 74 -10.80 4.08 16.37
C ARG A 74 -9.96 4.01 15.10
N ASN A 75 -9.97 2.83 14.47
CA ASN A 75 -9.43 2.66 13.13
C ASN A 75 -10.28 3.42 12.09
N ARG A 76 -9.58 4.06 11.17
CA ARG A 76 -10.10 4.78 10.01
C ARG A 76 -9.41 4.27 8.76
N PHE A 77 -10.02 4.56 7.62
CA PHE A 77 -9.49 4.20 6.32
C PHE A 77 -9.27 5.46 5.50
N ILE A 78 -8.19 5.49 4.73
CA ILE A 78 -8.00 6.43 3.65
C ILE A 78 -7.80 5.62 2.38
N ASN A 79 -8.50 6.02 1.32
CA ASN A 79 -8.30 5.47 0.00
C ASN A 79 -7.45 6.45 -0.80
N ILE A 80 -6.47 5.92 -1.53
CA ILE A 80 -5.65 6.69 -2.46
C ILE A 80 -5.68 6.01 -3.82
N TYR A 81 -5.64 6.81 -4.87
CA TYR A 81 -5.68 6.38 -6.27
C TYR A 81 -4.58 7.11 -7.00
N GLU A 82 -3.72 6.38 -7.70
CA GLU A 82 -2.69 6.99 -8.54
C GLU A 82 -3.35 7.84 -9.64
N GLY A 83 -2.86 9.08 -9.81
CA GLY A 83 -3.45 10.07 -10.71
C GLY A 83 -4.49 11.01 -10.07
N GLU A 84 -4.90 10.75 -8.82
CA GLU A 84 -5.83 11.59 -8.06
C GLU A 84 -5.13 12.28 -6.87
N ASP A 85 -5.59 13.45 -6.46
CA ASP A 85 -5.14 14.16 -5.24
C ASP A 85 -3.60 14.28 -5.05
N GLY A 86 -2.84 14.32 -6.16
CA GLY A 86 -1.37 14.41 -6.14
C GLY A 86 -0.64 13.12 -5.78
N ILE A 87 -1.33 11.97 -5.89
CA ILE A 87 -0.76 10.62 -5.78
C ILE A 87 -0.12 10.23 -7.10
N GLU A 88 1.19 10.03 -7.09
CA GLU A 88 2.02 9.74 -8.25
C GLU A 88 2.55 8.31 -8.19
N ALA A 89 2.61 7.66 -9.35
CA ALA A 89 3.22 6.34 -9.45
C ALA A 89 4.68 6.34 -8.94
N GLY A 90 5.07 5.27 -8.25
CA GLY A 90 6.41 5.09 -7.71
C GLY A 90 6.73 5.91 -6.45
N VAL A 91 5.91 6.90 -6.08
CA VAL A 91 6.11 7.68 -4.86
C VAL A 91 5.59 6.92 -3.65
N LEU A 92 6.38 6.93 -2.56
CA LEU A 92 6.01 6.27 -1.31
C LEU A 92 5.16 7.21 -0.45
N TYR A 93 3.97 6.74 -0.09
CA TYR A 93 3.01 7.47 0.73
C TYR A 93 2.76 6.77 2.06
N ALA A 94 2.50 7.56 3.10
CA ALA A 94 2.07 7.10 4.42
C ALA A 94 0.91 7.97 4.93
N ILE A 95 0.20 7.51 5.95
CA ILE A 95 -0.83 8.31 6.62
C ILE A 95 -0.27 8.88 7.92
N LYS A 96 -0.35 10.20 8.08
CA LYS A 96 -0.06 10.91 9.33
C LYS A 96 -1.24 11.78 9.70
N ASN A 97 -1.83 11.54 10.87
CA ASN A 97 -2.96 12.32 11.41
C ASN A 97 -4.10 12.50 10.39
N GLY A 98 -4.45 11.42 9.68
CA GLY A 98 -5.52 11.44 8.68
C GLY A 98 -5.18 12.13 7.36
N LYS A 99 -3.92 12.46 7.13
CA LYS A 99 -3.45 13.05 5.87
C LYS A 99 -2.47 12.10 5.20
N VAL A 100 -2.60 12.00 3.88
CA VAL A 100 -1.60 11.34 3.04
C VAL A 100 -0.37 12.23 2.98
N VAL A 101 0.79 11.67 3.26
CA VAL A 101 2.08 12.36 3.19
C VAL A 101 3.06 11.57 2.34
N ARG A 102 3.86 12.28 1.54
CA ARG A 102 5.04 11.71 0.89
C ARG A 102 6.09 11.35 1.95
N LYS A 103 6.78 10.23 1.75
CA LYS A 103 7.80 9.71 2.67
C LYS A 103 9.17 9.69 2.01
#